data_AF-A0A0M6X000-F1
#
_entry.id   AF-A0A0M6X000-F1
#
_cell.length_a   1.000
_cell.length_b   1.000
_cell.length_c   1.000
_cell.angle_alpha   90.00
_cell.angle_beta   90.00
_cell.angle_gamma   90.00
#
_symmetry.space_group_name_H-M   'P 1'
#
loop_
_entity.id
_entity.type
_entity.pdbx_description
1 polymer ?
#
loop_
_entity_poly.entity_id
_entity_poly.type
_entity_poly.pdbx_seq_one_letter_code
_entity_poly.pdbx_strand_id
1 'polypeptide(L)'
;MSNEDDIARINGIISPLVKNGQSLHQIYLAHVDELMCSEKTLYNYVDAQLFDIRNIDLPRKVKYRPRYKKPEFKVDRGCRIERSYADFQKYLGANPETTIVQMDSVIGRVG
;
A
#
# COMPACT_ATOMS: atom_id res chain seq x y z
N MET A 1 5.91 -19.74 27.57
CA MET A 1 4.80 -18.81 27.81
C MET A 1 5.36 -17.79 28.79
N SER A 2 5.56 -16.55 28.36
CA SER A 2 6.03 -15.50 29.28
C SER A 2 4.91 -15.19 30.27
N ASN A 3 5.22 -15.04 31.55
CA ASN A 3 4.21 -14.75 32.56
C ASN A 3 3.61 -13.35 32.32
N GLU A 4 2.35 -13.17 32.70
CA GLU A 4 1.65 -11.88 32.60
C GLU A 4 2.38 -10.78 33.38
N ASP A 5 2.96 -11.14 34.52
CA ASP A 5 3.81 -10.26 35.34
C ASP A 5 5.06 -9.77 34.60
N ASP A 6 5.68 -10.62 33.77
CA ASP A 6 6.86 -10.24 32.99
C ASP A 6 6.49 -9.21 31.92
N ILE A 7 5.33 -9.41 31.27
CA ILE A 7 4.82 -8.50 30.25
C ILE A 7 4.49 -7.14 30.89
N ALA A 8 3.84 -7.13 32.07
CA ALA A 8 3.52 -5.90 32.79
C ALA A 8 4.79 -5.14 33.23
N ARG A 9 5.80 -5.86 33.74
CA ARG A 9 7.11 -5.29 34.11
C ARG A 9 7.79 -4.66 32.91
N ILE A 10 7.86 -5.36 31.78
CA ILE A 10 8.46 -4.87 30.54
C ILE A 10 7.69 -3.66 29.99
N ASN A 11 6.35 -3.69 30.04
CA ASN A 11 5.49 -2.59 29.63
C ASN A 11 5.79 -1.30 30.40
N GLY A 12 6.01 -1.41 31.72
CA GLY A 12 6.37 -0.28 32.57
C GLY A 12 7.66 0.44 32.18
N ILE A 13 8.62 -0.28 31.58
CA ILE A 13 9.90 0.27 31.10
C ILE A 13 9.72 0.90 29.72
N ILE A 14 9.09 0.18 28.78
CA ILE A 14 9.04 0.58 27.37
C ILE A 14 8.04 1.72 27.15
N SER A 15 6.84 1.64 27.74
CA SER A 15 5.76 2.59 27.48
C SER A 15 6.11 4.06 27.72
N PRO A 16 6.76 4.46 28.82
CA PRO A 16 7.17 5.87 29.01
C PRO A 16 8.24 6.31 27.99
N LEU A 17 9.19 5.42 27.65
CA LEU A 17 10.30 5.76 26.75
C LEU A 17 9.85 5.93 25.30
N VAL A 18 8.93 5.08 24.83
CA VAL A 18 8.32 5.22 23.50
C VAL A 18 7.44 6.47 23.43
N LYS A 19 6.69 6.81 24.49
CA LYS A 19 5.94 8.07 24.57
C LYS A 19 6.84 9.31 24.56
N ASN A 20 8.09 9.19 25.04
CA ASN A 20 9.13 10.20 24.90
C ASN A 20 9.76 10.26 23.50
N GLY A 21 9.31 9.43 22.55
CA GLY A 21 9.76 9.42 21.16
C GLY A 21 10.98 8.53 20.88
N GLN A 22 11.43 7.71 21.84
CA GLN A 22 12.52 6.78 21.59
C GLN A 22 12.07 5.60 20.74
N SER A 23 12.96 5.11 19.86
CA SER A 23 12.69 3.89 19.08
C SER A 23 12.85 2.63 19.94
N LEU A 24 12.07 1.58 19.63
CA LEU A 24 12.19 0.28 20.30
C LEU A 24 13.61 -0.29 20.22
N HIS A 25 14.29 -0.10 19.09
CA HIS A 25 15.69 -0.53 18.91
C HIS A 25 16.63 0.16 19.91
N GLN A 26 16.49 1.47 20.07
CA GLN A 26 17.30 2.24 21.01
C GLN A 26 17.01 1.84 22.46
N ILE A 27 15.74 1.67 22.82
CA ILE A 27 15.32 1.20 24.15
C ILE A 27 15.89 -0.18 24.42
N TYR A 28 15.82 -1.07 23.42
CA TYR A 28 16.36 -2.41 23.51
C TYR A 28 17.86 -2.39 23.82
N LEU A 29 18.66 -1.63 23.06
CA LEU A 29 20.10 -1.52 23.30
C LEU A 29 20.46 -0.92 24.67
N ALA A 30 19.65 0.01 25.18
CA ALA A 30 19.89 0.63 26.48
C ALA A 30 19.46 -0.27 27.67
N HIS A 31 18.45 -1.11 27.48
CA HIS A 31 17.83 -1.92 28.54
C HIS A 31 17.91 -3.44 28.25
N VAL A 32 18.94 -3.91 27.55
CA VAL A 32 19.08 -5.34 27.18
C VAL A 32 18.98 -6.25 28.40
N ASP A 33 19.72 -5.91 29.46
CA ASP A 33 19.79 -6.70 30.68
C ASP A 33 18.49 -6.68 31.48
N GLU A 34 17.70 -5.60 31.40
CA GLU A 34 16.43 -5.49 32.12
C GLU A 34 15.28 -6.20 31.39
N LEU A 35 15.31 -6.18 30.05
CA LEU A 35 14.24 -6.71 29.21
C LEU A 35 14.28 -8.24 29.11
N MET A 36 15.48 -8.86 29.22
CA MET A 36 15.67 -10.33 29.18
C MET A 36 14.96 -11.02 27.99
N CYS A 37 14.70 -10.31 26.90
CA CYS A 37 14.02 -10.81 25.71
C CYS A 37 14.67 -10.26 24.44
N SER A 38 14.38 -10.85 23.29
CA SER A 38 14.94 -10.37 22.01
C SER A 38 14.19 -9.13 21.51
N GLU A 39 14.85 -8.30 20.72
CA GLU A 39 14.22 -7.15 20.06
C GLU A 39 12.99 -7.56 19.24
N LYS A 40 13.07 -8.71 18.54
CA LYS A 40 11.95 -9.28 17.79
C LYS A 40 10.73 -9.57 18.69
N THR A 41 10.97 -10.04 19.91
CA THR A 41 9.93 -10.32 20.89
C THR A 41 9.20 -9.04 21.30
N LEU A 42 9.92 -7.93 21.49
CA LEU A 42 9.32 -6.61 21.75
C LEU A 42 8.35 -6.20 20.63
N TYR A 43 8.80 -6.25 19.38
CA TYR A 43 7.94 -5.91 18.23
C TYR A 43 6.71 -6.82 18.14
N ASN A 44 6.87 -8.11 18.41
CA ASN A 44 5.76 -9.06 18.43
C ASN A 44 4.74 -8.72 19.53
N TYR A 45 5.19 -8.30 20.71
CA TYR A 45 4.32 -7.92 21.82
C TYR A 45 3.54 -6.62 21.53
N VAL A 46 4.18 -5.63 20.89
CA VAL A 46 3.48 -4.43 20.42
C VAL A 46 2.44 -4.77 19.36
N ASP A 47 2.77 -5.67 18.42
CA ASP A 47 1.84 -6.13 17.39
C ASP A 47 0.66 -6.93 17.94
N ALA A 48 0.91 -7.75 18.96
CA ALA A 48 -0.10 -8.50 19.70
C ALA A 48 -0.90 -7.62 20.70
N GLN A 49 -0.60 -6.32 20.78
CA GLN A 49 -1.30 -5.38 21.68
C GLN A 49 -1.19 -5.73 23.17
N LEU A 50 -0.06 -6.31 23.58
CA LEU A 50 0.22 -6.69 24.96
C LEU A 50 0.77 -5.53 25.82
N PHE A 51 1.10 -4.40 25.18
CA PHE A 51 1.61 -3.19 25.83
C PHE A 51 0.62 -2.03 25.65
N ASP A 52 0.78 -0.99 26.47
CA ASP A 52 -0.03 0.24 26.35
C ASP A 52 0.30 1.02 25.06
N ILE A 53 1.51 0.81 24.52
CA ILE A 53 1.95 1.39 23.25
C ILE A 53 1.40 0.63 22.05
N ARG A 54 1.12 1.39 21.00
CA ARG A 54 0.58 0.88 19.74
C ARG A 54 1.55 1.17 18.61
N ASN A 55 1.30 0.50 17.49
CA ASN A 55 2.05 0.70 16.25
C ASN A 55 2.06 2.13 15.71
N ILE A 56 1.12 2.98 16.16
CA ILE A 56 1.06 4.40 15.80
C ILE A 56 2.03 5.26 16.62
N ASP A 57 2.44 4.79 17.80
CA ASP A 57 3.34 5.50 18.71
C ASP A 57 4.80 5.26 18.35
N LEU A 58 5.08 4.25 17.52
CA LEU A 58 6.42 3.92 17.09
C LEU A 58 6.92 4.93 16.04
N PRO A 59 8.09 5.58 16.25
CA PRO A 59 8.61 6.60 15.34
C PRO A 59 8.93 6.05 13.94
N ARG A 60 9.28 4.75 13.86
CA ARG A 60 9.44 4.04 12.59
C ARG A 60 8.87 2.64 12.73
N LYS A 61 7.75 2.38 12.05
CA LYS A 61 7.29 1.02 11.76
C LYS A 61 7.49 0.70 10.29
N VAL A 62 8.12 -0.44 10.00
CA VAL A 62 8.23 -0.96 8.64
C VAL A 62 6.83 -1.30 8.14
N LYS A 63 6.31 -0.49 7.22
CA LYS A 63 5.12 -0.83 6.42
C LYS A 63 5.59 -1.12 5.00
N TYR A 64 5.29 -2.32 4.50
CA TYR A 64 5.41 -2.56 3.08
C TYR A 64 4.45 -1.64 2.34
N ARG A 65 4.95 -0.96 1.31
CA ARG A 65 4.10 -0.18 0.41
C ARG A 65 3.10 -1.14 -0.25
N PRO A 66 1.79 -0.83 -0.26
CA PRO A 66 0.83 -1.63 -1.00
C PRO A 66 1.26 -1.80 -2.46
N ARG A 67 1.08 -3.00 -3.01
CA ARG A 67 1.43 -3.28 -4.41
C ARG A 67 0.61 -2.37 -5.32
N TYR A 68 1.27 -1.69 -6.26
CA TYR A 68 0.59 -0.86 -7.26
C TYR A 68 -0.36 -1.73 -8.10
N LYS A 69 -1.63 -1.33 -8.16
CA LYS A 69 -2.62 -1.91 -9.07
C LYS A 69 -2.78 -0.94 -10.24
N LYS A 70 -2.62 -1.43 -11.47
CA LYS A 70 -2.95 -0.63 -12.67
C LYS A 70 -4.43 -0.25 -12.61
N PRO A 71 -4.80 1.01 -12.88
CA PRO A 71 -6.21 1.40 -12.93
C PRO A 71 -6.91 0.63 -14.06
N GLU A 72 -8.03 0.00 -13.75
CA GLU A 72 -8.94 -0.55 -14.76
C GLU A 72 -9.74 0.60 -15.36
N PHE A 73 -9.45 0.95 -16.61
CA PHE A 73 -10.29 1.90 -17.35
C PHE A 73 -11.57 1.19 -17.76
N LYS A 74 -12.68 1.52 -17.09
CA LYS A 74 -14.01 1.15 -17.56
C LYS A 74 -14.33 2.00 -18.78
N VAL A 75 -14.04 1.50 -19.97
CA VAL A 75 -14.57 2.09 -21.20
C VAL A 75 -16.05 1.72 -21.28
N ASP A 76 -16.93 2.72 -21.20
CA ASP A 76 -18.36 2.52 -21.41
C ASP A 76 -18.60 1.94 -22.81
N ARG A 77 -19.26 0.78 -22.88
CA ARG A 77 -19.57 0.12 -24.15
C ARG A 77 -20.55 0.95 -25.00
N GLY A 78 -21.31 1.85 -24.38
CA GLY A 78 -22.17 2.82 -25.05
C GLY A 78 -21.43 3.78 -25.97
N CYS A 79 -20.12 4.00 -25.77
CA CYS A 79 -19.32 4.90 -26.63
C CYS A 79 -19.18 4.44 -28.08
N ARG A 80 -19.57 3.18 -28.38
CA ARG A 80 -19.51 2.58 -29.72
C ARG A 80 -20.81 2.70 -30.50
N ILE A 81 -21.91 3.10 -29.85
CA ILE A 81 -23.20 3.32 -30.51
C ILE A 81 -23.02 4.47 -31.51
N GLU A 82 -23.48 4.29 -32.75
CA GLU A 82 -23.35 5.26 -33.86
C GLU A 82 -21.91 5.58 -34.28
N ARG A 83 -20.92 4.84 -33.76
CA ARG A 83 -19.50 4.96 -34.14
C ARG A 83 -18.98 3.68 -34.79
N SER A 84 -19.87 2.88 -35.37
CA SER A 84 -19.49 1.70 -36.12
C SER A 84 -19.02 2.07 -37.53
N TYR A 85 -18.28 1.16 -38.16
CA TYR A 85 -17.89 1.34 -39.56
C TYR A 85 -19.11 1.43 -40.50
N ALA A 86 -20.21 0.74 -40.18
CA ALA A 86 -21.45 0.85 -40.93
C ALA A 86 -22.07 2.25 -40.83
N ASP A 87 -21.99 2.88 -39.66
CA ASP A 87 -22.47 4.26 -39.46
C ASP A 87 -21.60 5.26 -40.22
N PHE A 88 -20.28 5.04 -40.24
CA PHE A 88 -19.35 5.81 -41.06
C PHE A 88 -19.67 5.71 -42.56
N GLN A 89 -19.94 4.51 -43.08
CA GLN A 89 -20.33 4.32 -44.48
C GLN A 89 -21.65 5.02 -44.83
N LYS A 90 -22.66 4.95 -43.93
CA LYS A 90 -23.92 5.68 -44.11
C LYS A 90 -23.69 7.19 -44.15
N TYR A 91 -22.83 7.70 -43.26
CA TYR A 91 -22.49 9.11 -43.21
C TYR A 91 -21.82 9.61 -44.50
N LEU A 92 -20.89 8.83 -45.06
CA LEU A 92 -20.25 9.15 -46.35
C LEU A 92 -21.23 9.13 -47.52
N GLY A 93 -22.18 8.20 -47.53
CA GLY A 93 -23.24 8.18 -48.54
C GLY A 93 -24.14 9.41 -48.49
N ALA A 94 -24.38 9.96 -47.29
CA ALA A 94 -25.16 11.18 -47.10
C ALA A 94 -24.36 12.47 -47.36
N ASN A 95 -23.03 12.42 -47.22
CA ASN A 95 -22.15 13.59 -47.33
C ASN A 95 -20.97 13.29 -48.27
N PRO A 96 -21.18 13.32 -49.61
CA PRO A 96 -20.17 12.93 -50.60
C PRO A 96 -18.95 13.87 -50.66
N GLU A 97 -19.09 15.12 -50.20
CA GLU A 97 -18.02 16.12 -50.16
C GLU A 97 -17.09 15.98 -48.93
N THR A 98 -17.30 14.95 -48.09
CA THR A 98 -16.51 14.77 -46.86
C THR A 98 -15.08 14.37 -47.19
N THR A 99 -14.10 15.20 -46.83
CA THR A 99 -12.68 14.85 -46.90
C THR A 99 -12.29 13.87 -45.79
N ILE A 100 -11.91 12.65 -46.17
CA ILE A 100 -11.50 11.59 -45.24
C ILE A 100 -9.98 11.62 -45.07
N VAL A 101 -9.51 11.57 -43.81
CA VAL A 101 -8.08 11.42 -43.49
C VAL A 101 -7.88 10.08 -42.80
N GLN A 102 -6.87 9.33 -43.24
CA GLN A 102 -6.47 8.06 -42.63
C GLN A 102 -5.18 8.24 -41.84
N MET A 103 -5.11 7.61 -40.67
CA MET A 103 -3.92 7.58 -39.83
C MET A 103 -3.23 6.22 -40.01
N ASP A 104 -1.98 6.21 -40.48
CA ASP A 104 -1.17 5.00 -40.51
C ASP A 104 -0.62 4.69 -39.10
N SER A 105 -0.68 3.42 -38.71
CA SER A 105 -0.14 2.93 -37.43
C SER A 105 0.84 1.78 -37.68
N VAL A 106 2.04 1.88 -37.13
CA VAL A 106 3.04 0.80 -37.18
C VAL A 106 2.85 -0.13 -35.99
N ILE A 107 2.59 -1.41 -36.25
CA ILE A 107 2.60 -2.44 -35.21
C ILE A 107 4.04 -2.94 -35.04
N GLY A 108 4.63 -2.70 -33.87
CA GLY A 108 5.97 -3.17 -33.54
C GLY A 108 6.07 -4.70 -33.45
N ARG A 109 7.31 -5.23 -33.41
CA ARG A 109 7.54 -6.67 -33.19
C ARG A 109 6.96 -7.08 -31.83
N VAL A 110 6.09 -8.09 -31.84
CA VAL A 110 5.65 -8.78 -30.63
C VAL A 110 6.84 -9.63 -30.16
N GLY A 111 7.43 -9.23 -29.03
CA GLY A 111 8.52 -9.95 -28.36
C GLY A 111 8.02 -10.86 -27.25
#